data_AF-A0A1J7IMU3-F1
#
_entry.id   AF-A0A1J7IMU3-F1
#
_cell.length_a   1.000
_cell.length_b   1.000
_cell.length_c   1.000
_cell.angle_alpha   90.00
_cell.angle_beta   90.00
_cell.angle_gamma   90.00
#
_symmetry.space_group_name_H-M   'P 1'
#
loop_
_entity.id
_entity.type
_entity.pdbx_description
1 polymer ?
#
loop_
_entity_poly.entity_id
_entity_poly.type
_entity_poly.pdbx_seq_one_letter_code
_entity_poly.pdbx_strand_id
1 'polypeptide(L)'
;MSPSQSPWPFMLIRRQFPIIVSYAMTINKSQGQSLQSVGLYLPKLVFSHCQLYVAASRVQSKKGLKILIHGKDGKPLKTTTNVVYKEVFQNL
;
A
#
# COMPACT_ATOMS: atom_id res chain seq x y z
N MET A 1 4.86 16.88 -12.94
CA MET A 1 3.69 17.05 -13.84
C MET A 1 2.44 17.14 -12.99
N SER A 2 1.74 18.27 -13.03
CA SER A 2 0.45 18.48 -12.36
C SER A 2 -0.65 17.68 -13.10
N PRO A 3 -1.66 17.12 -12.40
CA PRO A 3 -2.60 16.15 -12.98
C PRO A 3 -3.74 16.79 -13.79
N SER A 4 -3.57 18.00 -14.32
CA SER A 4 -4.70 18.82 -14.81
C SER A 4 -4.96 18.78 -16.31
N GLN A 5 -4.16 18.11 -17.13
CA GLN A 5 -4.34 18.08 -18.59
C GLN A 5 -4.87 16.71 -19.04
N SER A 6 -6.19 16.54 -18.92
CA SER A 6 -6.90 15.41 -19.54
C SER A 6 -6.91 15.62 -21.07
N PRO A 7 -6.61 14.60 -21.89
CA PRO A 7 -6.68 14.71 -23.36
C PRO A 7 -8.12 14.86 -23.88
N TRP A 8 -9.11 14.74 -22.99
CA TRP A 8 -10.53 14.78 -23.34
C TRP A 8 -11.09 16.20 -23.27
N PRO A 9 -11.93 16.62 -24.24
CA PRO A 9 -12.55 17.95 -24.27
C PRO A 9 -13.69 18.12 -23.24
N PHE A 10 -13.80 17.19 -22.27
CA PHE A 10 -14.86 17.19 -21.27
C PHE A 10 -14.33 16.73 -19.91
N MET A 11 -15.03 17.14 -18.86
CA MET A 11 -14.74 16.75 -17.49
C MET A 11 -15.45 15.43 -17.15
N LEU A 12 -14.68 14.42 -16.73
CA LEU A 12 -15.24 13.19 -16.18
C LEU A 12 -15.75 13.44 -14.76
N ILE A 13 -17.05 13.27 -14.55
CA ILE A 13 -17.69 13.44 -13.24
C ILE A 13 -18.06 12.06 -12.69
N ARG A 14 -17.66 11.79 -11.45
CA ARG A 14 -18.00 10.54 -10.75
C ARG A 14 -19.15 10.80 -9.78
N ARG A 15 -20.29 10.12 -9.98
CA ARG A 15 -21.41 10.09 -9.02
C ARG A 15 -21.51 8.70 -8.40
N GLN A 16 -21.12 8.58 -7.13
CA GLN A 16 -21.11 7.31 -6.40
C GLN A 16 -21.27 7.59 -4.90
N PHE A 17 -21.91 6.70 -4.15
CA PHE A 17 -21.94 6.80 -2.69
C PHE A 17 -20.53 6.67 -2.10
N PRO A 18 -20.14 7.47 -1.10
CA PRO A 18 -18.80 7.46 -0.53
C PRO A 18 -18.59 6.27 0.44
N ILE A 19 -18.96 5.06 0.00
CA ILE A 19 -18.93 3.84 0.80
C ILE A 19 -18.18 2.76 0.00
N ILE A 20 -17.30 2.04 0.68
CA ILE A 20 -16.58 0.88 0.13
C ILE A 20 -16.65 -0.23 1.19
N VAL A 21 -17.08 -1.43 0.80
CA VAL A 21 -16.98 -2.61 1.66
C VAL A 21 -15.51 -3.03 1.70
N SER A 22 -14.87 -2.91 2.86
CA SER A 22 -13.42 -3.11 2.98
C SER A 22 -13.06 -3.91 4.22
N TYR A 23 -13.07 -5.25 4.11
CA TYR A 23 -12.39 -6.11 5.08
C TYR A 23 -10.86 -6.09 4.89
N ALA A 24 -10.41 -5.82 3.66
CA ALA A 24 -9.01 -5.64 3.30
C ALA A 24 -8.86 -4.38 2.44
N MET A 25 -7.79 -3.61 2.69
CA MET A 25 -7.45 -2.41 1.92
C MET A 25 -6.00 -2.50 1.44
N THR A 26 -5.69 -1.79 0.37
CA THR A 26 -4.30 -1.68 -0.10
C THR A 26 -3.48 -0.80 0.83
N ILE A 27 -2.17 -1.02 0.92
CA ILE A 27 -1.25 -0.23 1.75
C ILE A 27 -1.37 1.27 1.44
N ASN A 28 -1.46 1.64 0.17
CA ASN A 28 -1.60 3.05 -0.25
C ASN A 28 -2.90 3.66 0.25
N LYS A 29 -3.99 2.90 0.35
CA LYS A 29 -5.27 3.37 0.90
C LYS A 29 -5.26 3.49 2.42
N SER A 30 -4.41 2.72 3.10
CA SER A 30 -4.23 2.83 4.56
C SER A 30 -3.44 4.07 4.99
N GLN A 31 -2.77 4.77 4.05
CA GLN A 31 -1.97 5.94 4.36
C GLN A 31 -2.83 7.05 5.01
N GLY A 32 -2.38 7.58 6.15
CA GLY A 32 -3.11 8.60 6.91
C GLY A 32 -4.15 8.04 7.90
N GLN A 33 -4.30 6.72 8.00
CA GLN A 33 -5.19 6.08 8.97
C GLN A 33 -4.40 5.52 10.18
N SER A 34 -5.03 5.49 11.34
CA SER A 34 -4.55 4.78 12.54
C SER A 34 -5.47 3.60 12.82
N LEU A 35 -4.90 2.39 12.88
CA LEU A 35 -5.64 1.14 13.01
C LEU A 35 -5.21 0.39 14.28
N GLN A 36 -6.17 -0.19 14.99
CA GLN A 36 -5.91 -0.93 16.23
C GLN A 36 -5.28 -2.31 15.96
N SER A 37 -5.71 -2.99 14.89
CA SER A 37 -5.22 -4.31 14.50
C SER A 37 -5.23 -4.46 12.98
N VAL A 38 -4.14 -5.01 12.42
CA VAL A 38 -3.92 -5.15 10.98
C VAL A 38 -3.25 -6.49 10.69
N GLY A 39 -3.81 -7.23 9.74
CA GLY A 39 -3.14 -8.34 9.06
C GLY A 39 -2.52 -7.83 7.75
N LEU A 40 -1.19 -7.82 7.66
CA LEU A 40 -0.47 -7.48 6.45
C LEU A 40 -0.17 -8.74 5.65
N TYR A 41 -0.80 -8.85 4.48
CA TYR A 41 -0.61 -9.95 3.55
C TYR A 41 0.26 -9.53 2.36
N LEU A 42 1.41 -10.17 2.19
CA LEU A 42 2.37 -9.92 1.13
C LEU A 42 2.50 -11.18 0.25
N PRO A 43 1.63 -11.35 -0.77
CA PRO A 43 1.69 -12.50 -1.68
C PRO A 43 2.89 -12.42 -2.65
N LYS A 44 3.45 -11.22 -2.81
CA LYS A 44 4.68 -10.95 -3.55
C LYS A 44 5.56 -10.06 -2.67
N LEU A 45 6.87 -10.11 -2.89
CA LEU A 45 7.82 -9.22 -2.22
C LEU A 45 7.42 -7.76 -2.44
N VAL A 46 7.70 -6.93 -1.44
CA VAL A 46 7.34 -5.51 -1.44
C VAL A 46 8.00 -4.82 -2.63
N PHE A 47 7.17 -4.24 -3.50
CA PHE A 47 7.60 -3.73 -4.80
C PHE A 47 8.11 -2.29 -4.73
N SER A 48 7.70 -1.47 -3.76
CA SER A 48 8.15 -0.08 -3.67
C SER A 48 8.71 0.31 -2.31
N HIS A 49 9.60 1.32 -2.35
CA HIS A 49 10.21 1.93 -1.17
C HIS A 49 9.16 2.29 -0.11
N CYS A 50 9.47 2.02 1.16
CA CYS A 50 8.63 2.32 2.32
C CYS A 50 7.25 1.67 2.40
N GLN A 51 6.80 0.81 1.48
CA GLN A 51 5.47 0.19 1.61
C GLN A 51 5.30 -0.61 2.91
N LEU A 52 6.32 -1.39 3.29
CA LEU A 52 6.31 -2.12 4.56
C LEU A 52 6.26 -1.18 5.77
N TYR A 53 7.03 -0.09 5.72
CA TYR A 53 7.05 0.94 6.76
C TYR A 53 5.71 1.66 6.86
N VAL A 54 5.11 2.03 5.73
CA VAL A 54 3.81 2.70 5.68
C VAL A 54 2.75 1.81 6.33
N ALA A 55 2.73 0.51 6.01
CA ALA A 55 1.79 -0.44 6.62
C ALA A 55 2.03 -0.63 8.13
N ALA A 56 3.28 -0.84 8.55
CA ALA A 56 3.61 -1.06 9.96
C ALA A 56 3.35 0.18 10.82
N SER A 57 3.59 1.39 10.29
CA SER A 57 3.35 2.66 10.98
C SER A 57 1.87 2.99 11.19
N ARG A 58 0.94 2.27 10.55
CA ARG A 58 -0.51 2.45 10.80
C ARG A 58 -0.99 1.75 12.05
N VAL A 59 -0.24 0.80 12.60
CA VAL A 59 -0.67 0.02 13.77
C VAL A 59 -0.14 0.65 15.05
N GLN A 60 -1.03 0.86 16.02
CA GLN A 60 -0.68 1.50 17.30
C GLN A 60 0.15 0.62 18.24
N SER A 61 0.10 -0.71 18.05
CA SER A 61 0.82 -1.66 18.91
C SER A 61 1.40 -2.83 18.12
N LYS A 62 2.53 -3.37 18.58
CA LYS A 62 3.14 -4.57 18.00
C LYS A 62 2.20 -5.79 18.06
N LYS A 63 1.38 -5.91 19.10
CA LYS A 63 0.41 -7.01 19.27
C LYS A 63 -0.70 -6.97 18.22
N GLY A 64 -1.06 -5.78 17.76
CA GLY A 64 -2.07 -5.58 16.73
C GLY A 64 -1.59 -5.89 15.31
N LEU A 65 -0.29 -6.09 15.09
CA LEU A 65 0.27 -6.32 13.75
C LEU A 65 0.61 -7.80 13.54
N LYS A 66 0.02 -8.40 12.50
CA LYS A 66 0.41 -9.72 12.00
C LYS A 66 0.87 -9.60 10.55
N ILE A 67 2.01 -10.18 10.20
CA ILE A 67 2.57 -10.12 8.84
C ILE A 67 2.67 -11.54 8.29
N LEU A 68 2.12 -11.76 7.10
CA LEU A 68 2.21 -13.00 6.34
C LEU A 68 2.85 -12.72 4.99
N ILE A 69 4.02 -13.29 4.73
CA ILE A 69 4.81 -13.10 3.51
C ILE A 69 4.86 -14.43 2.76
N HIS A 70 4.56 -14.42 1.47
CA HIS A 70 4.74 -15.58 0.60
C HIS A 70 5.89 -15.37 -0.39
N GLY A 71 6.66 -16.43 -0.62
CA GLY A 71 7.62 -16.54 -1.72
C GLY A 71 6.94 -16.80 -3.05
N LYS A 72 7.73 -16.80 -4.14
CA LYS A 72 7.24 -17.08 -5.50
C LYS A 72 6.58 -18.47 -5.62
N ASP A 73 7.03 -19.37 -4.76
CA ASP A 73 6.65 -20.77 -4.60
C ASP A 73 5.51 -20.97 -3.60
N GLY A 74 4.86 -19.88 -3.15
CA GLY A 74 3.68 -19.94 -2.28
C GLY A 74 3.99 -20.42 -0.85
N LYS A 75 5.27 -20.52 -0.48
CA LYS A 75 5.72 -20.87 0.87
C LYS A 75 5.86 -19.62 1.74
N PRO A 76 5.58 -19.73 3.06
CA PRO A 76 5.77 -18.61 3.96
C PRO A 76 7.25 -18.24 4.08
N LEU A 77 7.56 -16.96 3.91
CA LEU A 77 8.89 -16.39 4.10
C LEU A 77 8.95 -15.61 5.42
N LYS A 78 10.14 -15.57 6.03
CA LYS A 78 10.41 -14.77 7.24
C LYS A 78 10.99 -13.40 6.94
N THR A 79 11.40 -13.16 5.69
CA THR A 79 12.13 -11.97 5.29
C THR A 79 11.62 -11.48 3.95
N THR A 80 11.59 -10.17 3.75
CA THR A 80 11.34 -9.52 2.46
C THR A 80 12.46 -8.54 2.19
N THR A 81 12.93 -8.49 0.95
CA THR A 81 13.88 -7.48 0.51
C THR A 81 13.16 -6.14 0.38
N ASN A 82 13.76 -5.06 0.86
CA ASN A 82 13.30 -3.71 0.55
C ASN A 82 13.86 -3.32 -0.83
N VAL A 83 13.03 -3.40 -1.86
CA VAL A 83 13.43 -3.02 -3.22
C VAL A 83 13.29 -1.51 -3.36
N VAL A 84 14.43 -0.85 -3.57
CA VAL A 84 14.52 0.60 -3.74
C VAL A 84 14.91 0.90 -5.19
N TYR A 85 13.97 1.47 -5.95
CA TYR A 85 14.20 1.96 -7.29
C TYR A 85 14.92 3.30 -7.22
N LYS A 86 16.13 3.38 -7.80
CA LYS A 86 16.96 4.59 -7.77
C LYS A 86 16.32 5.73 -8.56
N GLU A 87 15.48 5.40 -9.54
CA GLU A 87 14.70 6.33 -10.37
C GLU A 87 13.78 7.23 -9.54
N VAL A 88 13.35 6.78 -8.36
CA VAL A 88 12.53 7.56 -7.42
C VAL A 88 13.29 8.75 -6.83
N PHE A 89 14.63 8.69 -6.77
CA PHE A 89 15.48 9.76 -6.24
C PHE A 89 16.05 10.69 -7.31
N GLN A 90 15.82 10.42 -8.59
CA GLN A 90 16.35 11.25 -9.68
C GLN A 90 15.64 12.62 -9.83
N ASN A 91 14.58 12.86 -9.07
CA ASN A 91 13.80 14.12 -9.06
C ASN A 91 13.80 14.82 -7.69
N LEU A 92 14.79 14.53 -6.84
CA LEU A 92 15.11 15.27 -5.61
C LEU A 92 16.30 16.18 -5.87
#